data_AF-A0A662WFM0-F1
#
_entry.id   AF-A0A662WFM0-F1
#
_cell.length_a   1.000
_cell.length_b   1.000
_cell.length_c   1.000
_cell.angle_alpha   90.00
_cell.angle_beta   90.00
_cell.angle_gamma   90.00
#
_symmetry.space_group_name_H-M   'P 1'
#
loop_
_entity.id
_entity.type
_entity.pdbx_description
1 polymer ?
#
loop_
_entity_poly.entity_id
_entity_poly.type
_entity_poly.pdbx_seq_one_letter_code
_entity_poly.pdbx_strand_id
1 'polypeptide(L)'
;MAAETEEKRCADEPMSGAMESVDVDMEDDGALAGAGLSLTDELSQLVFNELAAYLPQVKSGGMKRLVIDEAAAEGEKNIDLQLVMLGIRIGIVYKLESMEAIKLTSLAVNHAASRAREFLAPPTTELDSKERKQLQAAFEQPYVGNTHLKFHGYLARCWHAYKAKRNGYTSPYVPLVQSSGFGKSRLLRELAGVTKNATTMPRTQLTDSDSEISMRVLYVCARSVPKSSGFPIATPSLTRWFFSENHTVEVMKERLLTTFKYAQQYWETVGDKWFELFSDPSADESVRAAIAAPQTDGLSEDVRPLNRLLVLVVDEARTLFDLKDAHGVDFFRLFRRALTAANDELETSRYGGGIFAVLVDTNSKVHDFAPPQENDPSSRKTKHRGATALFPPFVLTHTMDVFCRTPQSLTPDPDTGSASVGSHAGTPPDVPNSESPPAAPFDYKASVTRGDPEAKWAALISMGRPLWKSFVGKDASLDMQKGLISKLAASKLLQGQPPDLESSYNESTMFGVAALLCRLGLRPHSSSALSSRIVADFMGVLNYVTFTNDSQITSYPSEPALAFGAASLWYQLQSATLEKYLLPRFQEMLMQRLVDIGDIGEVVARIFLLLAMDATVV
;
A
#
# COMPACT_ATOMS: atom_id res chain seq x y z
N MET A 1 -10.48 60.16 -56.12
CA MET A 1 -11.46 59.06 -56.12
C MET A 1 -11.81 58.82 -54.65
N ALA A 2 -12.70 59.58 -54.01
CA ALA A 2 -14.18 59.60 -54.13
C ALA A 2 -14.73 58.15 -54.08
N ALA A 3 -15.61 57.72 -53.15
CA ALA A 3 -16.53 58.38 -52.22
C ALA A 3 -16.81 57.39 -51.04
N GLU A 4 -17.03 57.82 -49.78
CA GLU A 4 -18.34 58.02 -49.07
C GLU A 4 -19.21 56.74 -49.01
N THR A 5 -19.93 56.34 -47.95
CA THR A 5 -20.71 57.04 -46.88
C THR A 5 -21.14 55.95 -45.83
N GLU A 6 -21.09 56.11 -44.50
CA GLU A 6 -22.17 56.52 -43.55
C GLU A 6 -23.61 56.07 -43.95
N GLU A 7 -24.54 55.56 -43.12
CA GLU A 7 -24.99 55.97 -41.77
C GLU A 7 -26.20 55.08 -41.31
N LYS A 8 -26.58 55.22 -40.02
CA LYS A 8 -27.92 55.00 -39.35
C LYS A 8 -28.36 53.59 -38.93
N ARG A 9 -28.63 53.28 -37.64
CA ARG A 9 -29.44 53.84 -36.51
C ARG A 9 -30.88 53.31 -36.41
N CYS A 10 -31.25 53.07 -35.13
CA CYS A 10 -32.56 52.93 -34.47
C CYS A 10 -32.99 51.49 -34.20
N ALA A 11 -33.09 50.99 -32.96
CA ALA A 11 -33.78 51.44 -31.73
C ALA A 11 -34.92 50.46 -31.46
N ASP A 12 -34.95 49.86 -30.26
CA ASP A 12 -36.15 49.67 -29.43
C ASP A 12 -35.79 48.86 -28.16
N GLU A 13 -35.84 49.56 -27.03
CA GLU A 13 -36.19 49.05 -25.69
C GLU A 13 -37.56 49.68 -25.34
N PRO A 14 -38.29 49.31 -24.25
CA PRO A 14 -38.17 48.19 -23.31
C PRO A 14 -39.53 47.47 -23.07
N MET A 15 -39.61 46.49 -22.16
CA MET A 15 -40.67 46.44 -21.12
C MET A 15 -40.43 45.34 -20.08
N SER A 16 -40.55 45.80 -18.84
CA SER A 16 -40.47 45.18 -17.51
C SER A 16 -41.14 43.82 -17.27
N GLY A 17 -40.56 43.05 -16.35
CA GLY A 17 -41.22 42.02 -15.56
C GLY A 17 -40.32 41.59 -14.40
N ALA A 18 -40.65 42.02 -13.19
CA ALA A 18 -39.86 41.92 -11.97
C ALA A 18 -40.07 40.60 -11.20
N MET A 19 -39.20 40.39 -10.19
CA MET A 19 -39.26 39.45 -9.04
C MET A 19 -38.93 37.99 -9.35
N GLU A 20 -38.02 37.29 -8.65
CA GLU A 20 -37.51 37.41 -7.27
C GLU A 20 -36.06 36.91 -7.21
N SER A 21 -35.15 37.71 -6.65
CA SER A 21 -33.81 37.29 -6.25
C SER A 21 -33.89 36.61 -4.89
N VAL A 22 -33.53 35.34 -4.81
CA VAL A 22 -33.18 34.69 -3.54
C VAL A 22 -31.72 35.02 -3.28
N ASP A 23 -31.50 36.10 -2.54
CA ASP A 23 -30.23 36.37 -1.89
C ASP A 23 -30.00 35.25 -0.86
N VAL A 24 -28.98 34.43 -1.08
CA VAL A 24 -28.43 33.56 -0.03
C VAL A 24 -27.24 34.31 0.53
N ASP A 25 -27.45 34.91 1.70
CA ASP A 25 -26.43 35.60 2.48
C ASP A 25 -25.22 34.68 2.68
N MET A 26 -24.04 35.16 2.26
CA MET A 26 -22.76 34.64 2.72
C MET A 26 -22.45 35.29 4.05
N GLU A 27 -22.87 34.67 5.16
CA GLU A 27 -22.38 35.05 6.49
C GLU A 27 -20.96 34.50 6.71
N ASP A 28 -20.07 35.46 6.97
CA ASP A 28 -18.78 35.32 7.62
C ASP A 28 -19.06 35.20 9.12
N ASP A 29 -18.82 34.02 9.72
CA ASP A 29 -18.83 33.87 11.17
C ASP A 29 -17.70 32.94 11.63
N GLY A 30 -16.90 33.49 12.54
CA GLY A 30 -15.72 32.85 13.10
C GLY A 30 -16.03 31.81 14.17
N ALA A 31 -14.99 31.02 14.44
CA ALA A 31 -14.78 30.25 15.66
C ALA A 31 -15.84 29.19 16.03
N LEU A 32 -15.63 27.97 15.52
CA LEU A 32 -15.95 26.75 16.28
C LEU A 32 -14.71 25.86 16.39
N ALA A 33 -14.16 25.88 17.60
CA ALA A 33 -13.16 24.94 18.06
C ALA A 33 -13.82 23.59 18.37
N GLY A 34 -13.14 22.49 17.99
CA GLY A 34 -13.20 21.21 18.69
C GLY A 34 -14.55 20.47 18.72
N ALA A 35 -14.88 19.78 17.64
CA ALA A 35 -15.72 18.57 17.69
C ALA A 35 -15.41 17.72 16.45
N GLY A 36 -15.46 16.39 16.57
CA GLY A 36 -15.20 15.47 15.46
C GLY A 36 -16.11 15.78 14.26
N LEU A 37 -15.55 15.69 13.06
CA LEU A 37 -16.32 15.83 11.82
C LEU A 37 -17.50 14.84 11.83
N SER A 38 -18.66 15.35 11.44
CA SER A 38 -19.93 14.64 11.36
C SER A 38 -19.96 13.67 10.18
N LEU A 39 -20.73 12.58 10.28
CA LEU A 39 -20.82 11.55 9.25
C LEU A 39 -21.25 12.12 7.88
N THR A 40 -22.08 13.16 7.89
CA THR A 40 -22.55 13.88 6.70
C THR A 40 -21.42 14.61 5.98
N ASP A 41 -20.43 15.11 6.72
CA ASP A 41 -19.26 15.78 6.18
C ASP A 41 -18.30 14.80 5.50
N GLU A 42 -18.07 13.63 6.11
CA GLU A 42 -17.28 12.57 5.50
C GLU A 42 -17.94 12.07 4.19
N LEU A 43 -19.26 11.90 4.18
CA LEU A 43 -20.01 11.49 2.98
C LEU A 43 -19.99 12.55 1.87
N SER A 44 -20.13 13.82 2.24
CA SER A 44 -20.02 14.96 1.30
C SER A 44 -18.64 14.99 0.64
N GLN A 45 -17.57 14.79 1.43
CA GLN A 45 -16.20 14.72 0.91
C GLN A 45 -16.02 13.55 -0.06
N LEU A 46 -16.58 12.39 0.27
CA LEU A 46 -16.47 11.17 -0.52
C LEU A 46 -17.16 11.33 -1.89
N VAL A 47 -18.37 11.87 -1.91
CA VAL A 47 -19.11 12.19 -3.15
C VAL A 47 -18.37 13.24 -3.98
N PHE A 48 -17.81 14.28 -3.34
CA PHE A 48 -17.10 15.34 -4.04
C PHE A 48 -15.79 14.86 -4.67
N ASN A 49 -15.05 13.99 -3.98
CA ASN A 49 -13.83 13.35 -4.51
C ASN A 49 -14.12 12.50 -5.75
N GLU A 50 -15.21 11.72 -5.72
CA GLU A 50 -15.65 10.93 -6.88
C GLU A 50 -16.07 11.85 -8.04
N LEU A 51 -16.84 12.91 -7.79
CA LEU A 51 -17.23 13.88 -8.83
C LEU A 51 -16.02 14.57 -9.47
N ALA A 52 -14.97 14.87 -8.70
CA ALA A 52 -13.73 15.43 -9.23
C ALA A 52 -13.02 14.49 -10.22
N ALA A 53 -13.25 13.18 -10.12
CA ALA A 53 -12.72 12.22 -11.09
C ALA A 53 -13.42 12.34 -12.45
N TYR A 54 -14.73 12.65 -12.45
CA TYR A 54 -15.58 12.62 -13.64
C TYR A 54 -15.88 13.99 -14.26
N LEU A 55 -15.83 15.09 -13.48
CA LEU A 55 -16.14 16.44 -13.96
C LEU A 55 -14.89 17.33 -13.98
N PRO A 56 -14.40 17.75 -15.17
CA PRO A 56 -13.24 18.62 -15.29
C PRO A 56 -13.38 19.97 -14.57
N GLN A 57 -14.62 20.46 -14.45
CA GLN A 57 -14.97 21.75 -13.84
C GLN A 57 -14.72 21.79 -12.32
N VAL A 58 -14.78 20.62 -11.68
CA VAL A 58 -14.45 20.44 -10.25
C VAL A 58 -12.93 20.56 -10.05
N LYS A 59 -12.12 20.02 -10.97
CA LYS A 59 -10.65 20.10 -10.94
C LYS A 59 -10.11 21.51 -11.17
N SER A 60 -10.82 22.36 -11.93
CA SER A 60 -10.43 23.74 -12.19
C SER A 60 -10.83 24.74 -11.09
N GLY A 61 -11.37 24.26 -9.96
CA GLY A 61 -11.78 25.10 -8.83
C GLY A 61 -13.10 25.84 -9.03
N GLY A 62 -13.89 25.47 -10.05
CA GLY A 62 -15.18 26.10 -10.35
C GLY A 62 -16.34 25.62 -9.47
N MET A 63 -16.18 24.47 -8.79
CA MET A 63 -17.15 23.91 -7.85
C MET A 63 -16.56 23.84 -6.45
N LYS A 64 -17.31 24.25 -5.43
CA LYS A 64 -16.93 24.17 -4.02
C LYS A 64 -17.64 23.00 -3.31
N ARG A 65 -17.08 22.50 -2.22
CA ARG A 65 -17.80 21.52 -1.40
C ARG A 65 -19.07 22.16 -0.82
N LEU A 66 -20.19 21.45 -0.88
CA LEU A 66 -21.43 21.85 -0.21
C LEU A 66 -21.37 21.38 1.25
N VAL A 67 -21.43 22.33 2.19
CA VAL A 67 -21.61 22.04 3.61
C VAL A 67 -23.08 21.66 3.81
N ILE A 68 -23.32 20.52 4.44
CA ILE A 68 -24.68 20.03 4.71
C ILE A 68 -25.09 20.55 6.08
N ASP A 69 -26.20 21.31 6.13
CA ASP A 69 -26.82 21.71 7.39
C ASP A 69 -27.32 20.46 8.15
N GLU A 70 -26.72 20.22 9.32
CA GLU A 70 -26.96 19.04 10.16
C GLU A 70 -28.41 18.95 10.64
N ALA A 71 -29.07 20.09 10.86
CA ALA A 71 -30.46 20.13 11.32
C ALA A 71 -31.42 19.56 10.27
N ALA A 72 -31.07 19.61 8.98
CA ALA A 72 -31.83 18.99 7.90
C ALA A 72 -31.53 17.47 7.75
N ALA A 73 -30.37 17.00 8.23
CA ALA A 73 -29.94 15.61 8.12
C ALA A 73 -30.38 14.74 9.32
N GLU A 74 -30.55 15.33 10.51
CA GLU A 74 -31.00 14.63 11.72
C GLU A 74 -32.43 14.07 11.64
N GLY A 75 -33.26 14.61 10.73
CA GLY A 75 -34.62 14.11 10.49
C GLY A 75 -34.69 12.75 9.80
N GLU A 76 -33.61 12.29 9.15
CA GLU A 76 -33.69 11.20 8.18
C GLU A 76 -32.55 10.19 8.32
N LYS A 77 -32.80 9.08 9.03
CA LYS A 77 -31.81 8.02 9.33
C LYS A 77 -31.46 7.10 8.15
N ASN A 78 -31.91 7.42 6.93
CA ASN A 78 -31.69 6.59 5.74
C ASN A 78 -30.61 7.20 4.84
N ILE A 79 -29.41 6.63 4.88
CA ILE A 79 -28.25 7.10 4.13
C ILE A 79 -28.43 7.08 2.61
N ASP A 80 -29.19 6.13 2.08
CA ASP A 80 -29.44 6.03 0.65
C ASP A 80 -30.27 7.22 0.17
N LEU A 81 -31.22 7.66 0.99
CA LEU A 81 -32.03 8.84 0.72
C LEU A 81 -31.18 10.12 0.83
N GLN A 82 -30.30 10.21 1.83
CA GLN A 82 -29.39 11.36 1.98
C GLN A 82 -28.42 11.51 0.80
N LEU A 83 -27.87 10.41 0.29
CA LEU A 83 -26.97 10.41 -0.86
C LEU A 83 -27.69 10.78 -2.16
N VAL A 84 -28.92 10.31 -2.35
CA VAL A 84 -29.77 10.72 -3.48
C VAL A 84 -30.10 12.22 -3.40
N MET A 85 -30.50 12.71 -2.24
CA MET A 85 -30.79 14.13 -2.02
C MET A 85 -29.56 15.02 -2.24
N LEU A 86 -28.38 14.55 -1.83
CA LEU A 86 -27.10 15.23 -2.09
C LEU A 86 -26.78 15.28 -3.59
N GLY A 87 -27.00 14.19 -4.33
CA GLY A 87 -26.86 14.16 -5.79
C GLY A 87 -27.78 15.14 -6.50
N ILE A 88 -29.04 15.24 -6.06
CA ILE A 88 -30.02 16.20 -6.57
C ILE A 88 -29.57 17.64 -6.29
N ARG A 89 -29.14 17.94 -5.07
CA ARG A 89 -28.64 19.28 -4.68
C ARG A 89 -27.42 19.69 -5.50
N ILE A 90 -26.47 18.76 -5.74
CA ILE A 90 -25.31 19.01 -6.60
C ILE A 90 -25.77 19.35 -8.02
N GLY A 91 -26.73 18.60 -8.58
CA GLY A 91 -27.30 18.90 -9.89
C GLY A 91 -27.92 20.30 -9.98
N ILE A 92 -28.65 20.72 -8.94
CA ILE A 92 -29.32 22.03 -8.87
C ILE A 92 -28.31 23.18 -8.70
N VAL A 93 -27.45 23.11 -7.68
CA VAL A 93 -26.48 24.18 -7.36
C VAL A 93 -25.54 24.43 -8.53
N TYR A 94 -25.10 23.36 -9.19
CA TYR A 94 -24.14 23.44 -10.27
C TYR A 94 -24.75 23.52 -11.67
N LYS A 95 -26.08 23.65 -11.77
CA LYS A 95 -26.80 23.77 -13.03
C LYS A 95 -26.33 22.75 -14.07
N LEU A 96 -26.32 21.47 -13.69
CA LEU A 96 -25.91 20.39 -14.58
C LEU A 96 -26.99 20.17 -15.64
N GLU A 97 -26.84 20.80 -16.80
CA GLU A 97 -27.87 20.84 -17.85
C GLU A 97 -27.81 19.66 -18.83
N SER A 98 -26.71 18.90 -18.87
CA SER A 98 -26.57 17.76 -19.79
C SER A 98 -26.98 16.43 -19.15
N MET A 99 -27.69 15.59 -19.92
CA MET A 99 -28.03 14.21 -19.52
C MET A 99 -26.79 13.36 -19.19
N GLU A 100 -25.63 13.70 -19.76
CA GLU A 100 -24.36 13.05 -19.48
C GLU A 100 -23.80 13.45 -18.11
N ALA A 101 -23.88 14.73 -17.73
CA ALA A 101 -23.49 15.21 -16.41
C ALA A 101 -24.40 14.65 -15.29
N ILE A 102 -25.70 14.50 -15.56
CA ILE A 102 -26.65 13.87 -14.63
C ILE A 102 -26.31 12.38 -14.41
N LYS A 103 -26.01 11.64 -15.48
CA LYS A 103 -25.58 10.22 -15.39
C LYS A 103 -24.27 10.06 -14.63
N LEU A 104 -23.28 10.91 -14.91
CA LEU A 104 -21.98 10.88 -14.21
C LEU A 104 -22.13 11.23 -12.73
N THR A 105 -23.02 12.17 -12.40
CA THR A 105 -23.33 12.52 -11.00
C THR A 105 -23.99 11.35 -10.27
N SER A 106 -24.96 10.68 -10.91
CA SER A 106 -25.59 9.48 -10.35
C SER A 106 -24.58 8.34 -10.17
N LEU A 107 -23.65 8.15 -11.11
CA LEU A 107 -22.58 7.16 -11.01
C LEU A 107 -21.63 7.47 -9.84
N ALA A 108 -21.20 8.72 -9.70
CA ALA A 108 -20.36 9.18 -8.60
C ALA A 108 -21.05 9.02 -7.24
N VAL A 109 -22.35 9.37 -7.15
CA VAL A 109 -23.17 9.17 -5.96
C VAL A 109 -23.30 7.69 -5.62
N ASN A 110 -23.52 6.81 -6.60
CA ASN A 110 -23.61 5.37 -6.37
C ASN A 110 -22.27 4.76 -5.93
N HIS A 111 -21.15 5.23 -6.50
CA HIS A 111 -19.82 4.77 -6.10
C HIS A 111 -19.46 5.22 -4.68
N ALA A 112 -19.78 6.48 -4.37
CA ALA A 112 -19.66 7.02 -3.02
C ALA A 112 -20.60 6.31 -2.03
N ALA A 113 -21.82 5.94 -2.45
CA ALA A 113 -22.75 5.15 -1.66
C ALA A 113 -22.21 3.75 -1.35
N SER A 114 -21.59 3.09 -2.32
CA SER A 114 -20.93 1.80 -2.10
C SER A 114 -19.82 1.90 -1.04
N ARG A 115 -18.96 2.92 -1.15
CA ARG A 115 -17.90 3.19 -0.18
C ARG A 115 -18.44 3.61 1.20
N ALA A 116 -19.51 4.38 1.23
CA ALA A 116 -20.20 4.78 2.45
C ALA A 116 -20.83 3.58 3.18
N ARG A 117 -21.44 2.65 2.43
CA ARG A 117 -21.98 1.39 2.97
C ARG A 117 -20.87 0.52 3.55
N GLU A 118 -19.71 0.44 2.89
CA GLU A 118 -18.51 -0.19 3.46
C GLU A 118 -18.01 0.52 4.73
N PHE A 119 -18.14 1.85 4.81
CA PHE A 119 -17.77 2.64 5.99
C PHE A 119 -18.76 2.46 7.15
N LEU A 120 -20.05 2.26 6.87
CA LEU A 120 -21.14 2.27 7.88
C LEU A 120 -21.80 0.93 8.22
N ALA A 121 -21.58 -0.13 7.45
CA ALA A 121 -21.98 -1.48 7.85
C ALA A 121 -21.58 -1.77 9.32
N PRO A 122 -22.50 -2.11 10.25
CA PRO A 122 -22.06 -2.55 11.58
C PRO A 122 -21.08 -3.73 11.42
N PRO A 123 -20.10 -3.91 12.33
CA PRO A 123 -19.19 -5.05 12.26
C PRO A 123 -20.02 -6.34 12.26
N THR A 124 -20.14 -6.98 11.11
CA THR A 124 -20.87 -8.24 11.01
C THR A 124 -19.97 -9.37 11.47
N THR A 125 -20.27 -9.83 12.69
CA THR A 125 -20.25 -11.23 13.14
C THR A 125 -18.91 -11.96 13.17
N GLU A 126 -18.85 -13.02 13.97
CA GLU A 126 -17.66 -13.78 14.38
C GLU A 126 -16.66 -14.19 13.27
N LEU A 127 -17.07 -14.19 12.00
CA LEU A 127 -16.21 -14.47 10.84
C LEU A 127 -15.01 -13.52 10.74
N ASP A 128 -15.22 -12.21 10.90
CA ASP A 128 -14.14 -11.21 10.85
C ASP A 128 -13.11 -11.44 11.96
N SER A 129 -13.56 -11.93 13.13
CA SER A 129 -12.68 -12.23 14.25
C SER A 129 -11.83 -13.48 14.01
N LYS A 130 -12.38 -14.49 13.32
CA LYS A 130 -11.68 -15.74 13.00
C LYS A 130 -10.67 -15.51 11.88
N GLU A 131 -11.05 -14.81 10.83
CA GLU A 131 -10.17 -14.44 9.72
C GLU A 131 -9.00 -13.58 10.22
N ARG A 132 -9.27 -12.59 11.07
CA ARG A 132 -8.24 -11.75 11.70
C ARG A 132 -7.27 -12.57 12.54
N LYS A 133 -7.76 -13.52 13.36
CA LYS A 133 -6.91 -14.42 14.14
C LYS A 133 -6.03 -15.31 13.26
N GLN A 134 -6.57 -15.80 12.14
CA GLN A 134 -5.79 -16.58 11.18
C GLN A 134 -4.70 -15.75 10.50
N LEU A 135 -5.02 -14.52 10.08
CA LEU A 135 -4.06 -13.59 9.50
C LEU A 135 -2.96 -13.19 10.50
N GLN A 136 -3.33 -12.96 11.77
CA GLN A 136 -2.37 -12.69 12.84
C GLN A 136 -1.45 -13.89 13.08
N ALA A 137 -2.01 -15.09 13.25
CA ALA A 137 -1.24 -16.31 13.46
C ALA A 137 -0.26 -16.57 12.31
N ALA A 138 -0.67 -16.31 11.07
CA ALA A 138 0.18 -16.38 9.90
C ALA A 138 1.30 -15.33 9.92
N PHE A 139 0.96 -14.09 10.28
CA PHE A 139 1.92 -13.00 10.36
C PHE A 139 2.96 -13.22 11.46
N GLU A 140 2.63 -13.94 12.52
CA GLU A 140 3.51 -14.21 13.66
C GLU A 140 4.35 -15.48 13.52
N GLN A 141 4.11 -16.33 12.52
CA GLN A 141 4.92 -17.56 12.28
C GLN A 141 6.42 -17.25 12.22
N PRO A 142 7.33 -18.16 12.60
CA PRO A 142 8.77 -17.90 12.56
C PRO A 142 9.25 -17.32 11.23
N TYR A 143 10.00 -16.20 11.28
CA TYR A 143 10.53 -15.59 10.07
C TYR A 143 11.66 -16.45 9.50
N VAL A 144 11.64 -16.64 8.19
CA VAL A 144 12.67 -17.37 7.48
C VAL A 144 13.42 -16.42 6.55
N GLY A 145 14.75 -16.43 6.66
CA GLY A 145 15.65 -15.60 5.87
C GLY A 145 16.18 -14.40 6.63
N ASN A 146 17.01 -13.60 5.95
CA ASN A 146 17.72 -12.45 6.53
C ASN A 146 17.40 -11.12 5.82
N THR A 147 16.28 -11.05 5.08
CA THR A 147 15.94 -9.85 4.29
C THR A 147 15.74 -8.61 5.16
N HIS A 148 15.23 -8.76 6.38
CA HIS A 148 15.13 -7.66 7.34
C HIS A 148 16.51 -7.10 7.74
N LEU A 149 17.56 -7.94 7.84
CA LEU A 149 18.94 -7.51 8.09
C LEU A 149 19.54 -6.81 6.86
N LYS A 150 19.27 -7.33 5.65
CA LYS A 150 19.66 -6.65 4.39
C LYS A 150 19.00 -5.28 4.29
N PHE A 151 17.74 -5.17 4.69
CA PHE A 151 17.01 -3.90 4.71
C PHE A 151 17.54 -2.95 5.79
N HIS A 152 17.90 -3.45 6.97
CA HIS A 152 18.60 -2.67 8.00
C HIS A 152 19.89 -2.04 7.44
N GLY A 153 20.78 -2.84 6.85
CA GLY A 153 22.01 -2.34 6.25
C GLY A 153 21.74 -1.38 5.08
N TYR A 154 20.67 -1.59 4.32
CA TYR A 154 20.22 -0.66 3.29
C TYR A 154 19.85 0.72 3.88
N LEU A 155 19.02 0.76 4.93
CA LEU A 155 18.65 2.00 5.62
C LEU A 155 19.87 2.69 6.25
N ALA A 156 20.80 1.92 6.83
CA ALA A 156 22.05 2.45 7.36
C ALA A 156 22.86 3.18 6.28
N ARG A 157 23.07 2.55 5.12
CA ARG A 157 23.76 3.18 3.98
C ARG A 157 23.05 4.43 3.48
N CYS A 158 21.72 4.40 3.35
CA CYS A 158 20.93 5.57 2.98
C CYS A 158 21.13 6.72 3.98
N TRP A 159 21.10 6.41 5.28
CA TRP A 159 21.30 7.40 6.33
C TRP A 159 22.71 8.00 6.31
N HIS A 160 23.74 7.18 6.15
CA HIS A 160 25.11 7.67 6.03
C HIS A 160 25.29 8.58 4.80
N ALA A 161 24.73 8.18 3.65
CA ALA A 161 24.75 9.00 2.44
C ALA A 161 24.01 10.33 2.63
N TYR A 162 22.85 10.30 3.29
CA TYR A 162 22.09 11.50 3.65
C TYR A 162 22.90 12.43 4.55
N LYS A 163 23.51 11.92 5.63
CA LYS A 163 24.35 12.69 6.54
C LYS A 163 25.55 13.32 5.83
N ALA A 164 26.18 12.60 4.90
CA ALA A 164 27.34 13.09 4.17
C ALA A 164 27.01 14.25 3.20
N LYS A 165 25.80 14.26 2.60
CA LYS A 165 25.39 15.27 1.63
C LYS A 165 23.88 15.54 1.68
N ARG A 166 23.38 16.18 2.74
CA ARG A 166 21.95 16.44 2.95
C ARG A 166 21.30 17.20 1.79
N ASN A 167 21.93 18.27 1.33
CA ASN A 167 21.48 19.07 0.18
C ASN A 167 21.53 18.32 -1.16
N GLY A 168 22.08 17.10 -1.18
CA GLY A 168 22.11 16.21 -2.34
C GLY A 168 20.86 15.34 -2.47
N TYR A 169 19.99 15.29 -1.45
CA TYR A 169 18.78 14.46 -1.45
C TYR A 169 17.53 15.30 -1.24
N THR A 170 16.41 14.92 -1.84
CA THR A 170 15.18 15.72 -1.71
C THR A 170 14.56 15.63 -0.32
N SER A 171 14.58 14.44 0.30
CA SER A 171 14.06 14.17 1.65
C SER A 171 14.56 12.78 2.10
N PRO A 172 14.78 12.52 3.41
CA PRO A 172 15.33 11.26 3.91
C PRO A 172 14.26 10.17 4.02
N TYR A 173 13.82 9.63 2.88
CA TYR A 173 12.87 8.53 2.83
C TYR A 173 13.20 7.52 1.73
N VAL A 174 12.68 6.30 1.86
CA VAL A 174 12.74 5.29 0.80
C VAL A 174 11.39 4.58 0.61
N PRO A 175 10.99 4.30 -0.64
CA PRO A 175 9.87 3.39 -0.92
C PRO A 175 10.28 1.91 -0.72
N LEU A 176 9.46 1.13 0.01
CA LEU A 176 9.52 -0.33 0.03
C LEU A 176 8.47 -0.88 -0.93
N VAL A 177 8.92 -1.46 -2.05
CA VAL A 177 8.05 -1.71 -3.19
C VAL A 177 8.01 -3.19 -3.53
N GLN A 178 6.79 -3.72 -3.58
CA GLN A 178 6.43 -4.99 -4.19
C GLN A 178 4.90 -5.13 -4.17
N SER A 179 4.35 -6.03 -4.98
CA SER A 179 2.94 -6.41 -4.93
C SER A 179 2.49 -6.99 -3.57
N SER A 180 1.17 -7.10 -3.39
CA SER A 180 0.56 -7.63 -2.17
C SER A 180 0.97 -9.09 -1.90
N GLY A 181 1.04 -9.48 -0.63
CA GLY A 181 1.40 -10.84 -0.21
C GLY A 181 2.89 -11.18 -0.14
N PHE A 182 3.80 -10.29 -0.56
CA PHE A 182 5.26 -10.49 -0.47
C PHE A 182 5.86 -10.30 0.93
N GLY A 183 5.04 -9.95 1.93
CA GLY A 183 5.53 -9.78 3.31
C GLY A 183 6.28 -8.47 3.57
N LYS A 184 5.87 -7.36 2.94
CA LYS A 184 6.43 -6.02 3.22
C LYS A 184 6.29 -5.63 4.69
N SER A 185 5.06 -5.61 5.21
CA SER A 185 4.79 -5.31 6.62
C SER A 185 5.42 -6.36 7.55
N ARG A 186 5.57 -7.61 7.08
CA ARG A 186 6.28 -8.66 7.82
C ARG A 186 7.77 -8.37 7.96
N LEU A 187 8.44 -7.98 6.88
CA LEU A 187 9.84 -7.53 6.90
C LEU A 187 10.04 -6.36 7.87
N LEU A 188 9.08 -5.43 7.93
CA LEU A 188 9.13 -4.29 8.85
C LEU A 188 8.92 -4.70 10.31
N ARG A 189 8.04 -5.67 10.59
CA ARG A 189 7.93 -6.27 11.92
C ARG A 189 9.25 -6.89 12.34
N GLU A 190 9.89 -7.68 11.48
CA GLU A 190 11.16 -8.30 11.83
C GLU A 190 12.28 -7.27 12.03
N LEU A 191 12.32 -6.22 11.20
CA LEU A 191 13.22 -5.09 11.42
C LEU A 191 12.97 -4.43 12.79
N ALA A 192 11.71 -4.16 13.13
CA ALA A 192 11.33 -3.62 14.44
C ALA A 192 11.74 -4.57 15.58
N GLY A 193 11.55 -5.88 15.39
CA GLY A 193 11.91 -6.92 16.36
C GLY A 193 13.41 -6.97 16.65
N VAL A 194 14.26 -6.93 15.63
CA VAL A 194 15.71 -6.92 15.83
C VAL A 194 16.23 -5.59 16.34
N THR A 195 15.54 -4.48 16.06
CA THR A 195 15.91 -3.12 16.49
C THR A 195 15.25 -2.67 17.80
N LYS A 196 14.42 -3.50 18.46
CA LYS A 196 13.60 -3.04 19.59
C LYS A 196 14.40 -2.67 20.84
N ASN A 197 15.53 -3.33 21.07
CA ASN A 197 16.45 -3.05 22.18
C ASN A 197 17.90 -3.42 21.79
N ALA A 198 18.88 -2.94 22.57
CA ALA A 198 20.30 -3.09 22.25
C ALA A 198 20.82 -4.55 22.30
N THR A 199 20.11 -5.45 23.00
CA THR A 199 20.54 -6.84 23.22
C THR A 199 20.03 -7.82 22.15
N THR A 200 19.06 -7.43 21.33
CA THR A 200 18.42 -8.35 20.35
C THR A 200 19.16 -8.45 19.01
N MET A 201 20.08 -7.51 18.69
CA MET A 201 20.83 -7.54 17.43
C MET A 201 21.97 -8.58 17.46
N PRO A 202 21.99 -9.57 16.55
CA PRO A 202 23.15 -10.45 16.38
C PRO A 202 24.31 -9.66 15.76
N ARG A 203 25.32 -9.31 16.58
CA ARG A 203 26.54 -8.60 16.13
C ARG A 203 27.29 -9.33 15.00
N THR A 204 27.12 -10.64 14.87
CA THR A 204 27.85 -11.49 13.93
C THR A 204 27.41 -11.37 12.46
N GLN A 205 26.31 -10.67 12.15
CA GLN A 205 25.79 -10.55 10.78
C GLN A 205 25.76 -9.12 10.22
N LEU A 206 26.21 -8.13 11.00
CA LEU A 206 26.31 -6.74 10.59
C LEU A 206 27.79 -6.41 10.32
N THR A 207 28.09 -5.65 9.26
CA THR A 207 29.42 -5.09 9.07
C THR A 207 29.67 -4.00 10.10
N ASP A 208 30.93 -3.70 10.42
CA ASP A 208 31.30 -2.69 11.42
C ASP A 208 30.58 -1.34 11.18
N SER A 209 30.44 -0.92 9.92
CA SER A 209 29.71 0.29 9.52
C SER A 209 28.21 0.28 9.87
N ASP A 210 27.55 -0.87 9.77
CA ASP A 210 26.11 -1.01 10.01
C ASP A 210 25.79 -1.11 11.51
N SER A 211 26.79 -1.52 12.31
CA SER A 211 26.68 -1.65 13.77
C SER A 211 26.73 -0.31 14.52
N GLU A 212 27.14 0.77 13.85
CA GLU A 212 27.26 2.11 14.45
C GLU A 212 25.92 2.84 14.59
N ILE A 213 24.88 2.44 13.85
CA ILE A 213 23.55 3.09 13.90
C ILE A 213 22.63 2.29 14.82
N SER A 214 22.18 2.95 15.89
CA SER A 214 21.08 2.44 16.70
C SER A 214 19.76 2.85 16.04
N MET A 215 18.92 1.90 15.64
CA MET A 215 17.62 2.18 15.01
C MET A 215 16.46 1.89 15.96
N ARG A 216 15.35 2.62 15.81
CA ARG A 216 14.03 2.28 16.38
C ARG A 216 12.96 2.49 15.32
N VAL A 217 12.04 1.54 15.21
CA VAL A 217 10.97 1.55 14.19
C VAL A 217 9.65 1.97 14.83
N LEU A 218 9.06 3.06 14.34
CA LEU A 218 7.68 3.43 14.63
C LEU A 218 6.81 3.09 13.41
N TYR A 219 5.86 2.17 13.59
CA TYR A 219 4.99 1.69 12.53
C TYR A 219 3.64 2.44 12.52
N VAL A 220 3.27 3.01 11.38
CA VAL A 220 1.98 3.67 11.15
C VAL A 220 1.33 3.04 9.92
N CYS A 221 0.20 2.36 10.10
CA CYS A 221 -0.62 1.88 9.00
C CYS A 221 -1.73 2.91 8.70
N ALA A 222 -1.52 3.72 7.67
CA ALA A 222 -2.34 4.87 7.29
C ALA A 222 -3.60 4.49 6.50
N ARG A 223 -4.15 3.31 6.76
CA ARG A 223 -5.31 2.79 6.03
C ARG A 223 -6.57 3.57 6.44
N SER A 224 -7.24 4.17 5.46
CA SER A 224 -8.39 5.08 5.66
C SER A 224 -9.73 4.38 5.89
N VAL A 225 -9.78 3.03 5.87
CA VAL A 225 -11.04 2.27 5.96
C VAL A 225 -11.18 1.63 7.34
N PRO A 226 -12.18 2.01 8.16
CA PRO A 226 -12.42 1.46 9.50
C PRO A 226 -12.67 -0.06 9.56
N LYS A 227 -12.83 -0.73 8.41
CA LYS A 227 -13.20 -2.15 8.27
C LYS A 227 -12.30 -2.95 7.34
N SER A 228 -11.08 -2.48 7.09
CA SER A 228 -10.17 -3.32 6.35
C SER A 228 -9.82 -4.57 7.17
N SER A 229 -10.15 -5.74 6.63
CA SER A 229 -9.74 -7.07 7.14
C SER A 229 -8.22 -7.32 7.07
N GLY A 230 -7.44 -6.35 6.55
CA GLY A 230 -6.00 -6.48 6.37
C GLY A 230 -5.21 -6.45 7.68
N PHE A 231 -4.15 -7.24 7.73
CA PHE A 231 -3.18 -7.30 8.83
C PHE A 231 -1.80 -6.83 8.32
N PRO A 232 -1.00 -6.04 9.10
CA PRO A 232 -1.27 -5.48 10.42
C PRO A 232 -2.47 -4.53 10.46
N ILE A 233 -2.93 -4.28 11.68
CA ILE A 233 -4.10 -3.47 11.99
C ILE A 233 -3.80 -2.00 11.63
N ALA A 234 -4.82 -1.27 11.16
CA ALA A 234 -4.71 0.16 10.91
C ALA A 234 -4.38 0.93 12.21
N THR A 235 -3.64 2.03 12.10
CA THR A 235 -3.27 2.88 13.24
C THR A 235 -3.89 4.27 13.09
N PRO A 236 -5.22 4.42 13.15
CA PRO A 236 -5.90 5.69 12.90
C PRO A 236 -5.47 6.82 13.85
N SER A 237 -5.16 6.53 15.11
CA SER A 237 -4.73 7.51 16.11
C SER A 237 -3.36 8.11 15.75
N LEU A 238 -2.37 7.27 15.44
CA LEU A 238 -1.08 7.72 14.92
C LEU A 238 -1.18 8.37 13.54
N THR A 239 -2.07 7.86 12.68
CA THR A 239 -2.29 8.45 11.34
C THR A 239 -2.77 9.89 11.48
N ARG A 240 -3.80 10.15 12.30
CA ARG A 240 -4.29 11.51 12.55
C ARG A 240 -3.26 12.39 13.25
N TRP A 241 -2.41 11.81 14.12
CA TRP A 241 -1.34 12.54 14.78
C TRP A 241 -0.30 13.12 13.82
N PHE A 242 0.05 12.39 12.75
CA PHE A 242 0.98 12.86 11.73
C PHE A 242 0.25 13.59 10.57
N PHE A 243 -0.92 13.09 10.17
CA PHE A 243 -1.60 13.44 8.92
C PHE A 243 -3.09 13.76 9.20
N SER A 244 -3.37 15.01 9.60
CA SER A 244 -4.73 15.54 9.74
C SER A 244 -4.90 16.75 8.81
N GLU A 245 -6.10 16.98 8.28
CA GLU A 245 -6.40 17.98 7.24
C GLU A 245 -5.90 19.40 7.57
N ASN A 246 -5.82 19.75 8.86
CA ASN A 246 -5.35 21.06 9.32
C ASN A 246 -3.82 21.15 9.49
N HIS A 247 -3.07 20.08 9.21
CA HIS A 247 -1.62 20.05 9.41
C HIS A 247 -0.88 20.78 8.30
N THR A 248 -0.10 21.79 8.70
CA THR A 248 0.91 22.41 7.85
C THR A 248 2.25 21.67 7.93
N VAL A 249 3.23 22.10 7.13
CA VAL A 249 4.61 21.59 7.21
C VAL A 249 5.18 21.76 8.61
N GLU A 250 4.92 22.89 9.26
CA GLU A 250 5.38 23.22 10.60
C GLU A 250 4.74 22.31 11.65
N VAL A 251 3.44 22.06 11.54
CA VAL A 251 2.75 21.13 12.46
C VAL A 251 3.33 19.72 12.31
N MET A 252 3.46 19.21 11.08
CA MET A 252 4.06 17.89 10.85
C MET A 252 5.50 17.82 11.36
N LYS A 253 6.29 18.87 11.16
CA LYS A 253 7.66 18.98 11.66
C LYS A 253 7.69 18.87 13.19
N GLU A 254 6.84 19.62 13.89
CA GLU A 254 6.77 19.55 15.37
C GLU A 254 6.35 18.17 15.87
N ARG A 255 5.42 17.50 15.18
CA ARG A 255 5.00 16.13 15.50
C ARG A 255 6.14 15.13 15.32
N LEU A 256 6.93 15.27 14.25
CA LEU A 256 8.14 14.47 14.01
C LEU A 256 9.19 14.69 15.10
N LEU A 257 9.48 15.95 15.43
CA LEU A 257 10.43 16.31 16.49
C LEU A 257 9.99 15.80 17.86
N THR A 258 8.72 15.96 18.21
CA THR A 258 8.14 15.46 19.47
C THR A 258 8.28 13.95 19.56
N THR A 259 7.99 13.23 18.46
CA THR A 259 8.16 11.78 18.38
C THR A 259 9.61 11.36 18.58
N PHE A 260 10.55 12.06 17.94
CA PHE A 260 11.98 11.78 18.09
C PHE A 260 12.47 12.04 19.52
N LYS A 261 12.05 13.15 20.15
CA LYS A 261 12.39 13.48 21.53
C LYS A 261 11.87 12.42 22.51
N TYR A 262 10.62 11.97 22.34
CA TYR A 262 10.06 10.85 23.10
C TYR A 262 10.90 9.58 22.92
N ALA A 263 11.25 9.23 21.68
CA ALA A 263 12.09 8.07 21.40
C ALA A 263 13.45 8.17 22.10
N GLN A 264 14.08 9.35 22.06
CA GLN A 264 15.38 9.60 22.69
C GLN A 264 15.37 9.39 24.20
N GLN A 265 14.31 9.86 24.87
CA GLN A 265 14.13 9.71 26.31
C GLN A 265 13.97 8.24 26.72
N TYR A 266 13.27 7.45 25.91
CA TYR A 266 12.95 6.05 26.21
C TYR A 266 13.68 5.06 25.30
N TRP A 267 14.84 5.44 24.74
CA TRP A 267 15.45 4.73 23.60
C TRP A 267 15.65 3.23 23.85
N GLU A 268 16.04 2.84 25.05
CA GLU A 268 16.30 1.44 25.40
C GLU A 268 15.04 0.58 25.48
N THR A 269 13.86 1.17 25.72
CA THR A 269 12.60 0.45 25.97
C THR A 269 11.48 0.77 24.98
N VAL A 270 11.59 1.89 24.24
CA VAL A 270 10.54 2.38 23.35
C VAL A 270 10.23 1.39 22.22
N GLY A 271 11.24 0.63 21.79
CA GLY A 271 11.08 -0.36 20.74
C GLY A 271 10.16 -1.52 21.14
N ASP A 272 10.18 -1.96 22.41
CA ASP A 272 9.26 -3.01 22.88
C ASP A 272 7.81 -2.49 22.84
N LYS A 273 7.57 -1.26 23.29
CA LYS A 273 6.25 -0.62 23.22
C LYS A 273 5.76 -0.42 21.78
N TRP A 274 6.64 0.05 20.89
CA TRP A 274 6.26 0.27 19.48
C TRP A 274 6.09 -1.02 18.70
N PHE A 275 6.72 -2.11 19.12
CA PHE A 275 6.54 -3.42 18.49
C PHE A 275 5.10 -3.93 18.64
N GLU A 276 4.38 -3.52 19.69
CA GLU A 276 2.97 -3.87 19.90
C GLU A 276 2.05 -3.32 18.79
N LEU A 277 2.44 -2.25 18.09
CA LEU A 277 1.65 -1.64 16.99
C LEU A 277 1.36 -2.61 15.83
N PHE A 278 2.13 -3.69 15.69
CA PHE A 278 1.89 -4.69 14.67
C PHE A 278 0.75 -5.65 15.00
N SER A 279 0.37 -5.79 16.28
CA SER A 279 -0.47 -6.91 16.74
C SER A 279 -1.56 -6.50 17.74
N ASP A 280 -1.32 -5.51 18.59
CA ASP A 280 -2.26 -5.01 19.60
C ASP A 280 -3.00 -3.76 19.10
N PRO A 281 -4.34 -3.81 18.92
CA PRO A 281 -5.12 -2.65 18.53
C PRO A 281 -5.04 -1.47 19.52
N SER A 282 -4.84 -1.74 20.82
CA SER A 282 -4.79 -0.71 21.86
C SER A 282 -3.47 0.08 21.86
N ALA A 283 -2.43 -0.48 21.22
CA ALA A 283 -1.12 0.14 21.13
C ALA A 283 -1.15 1.46 20.36
N ASP A 284 -2.01 1.61 19.35
CA ASP A 284 -2.12 2.83 18.53
C ASP A 284 -2.39 4.07 19.41
N GLU A 285 -3.46 4.03 20.21
CA GLU A 285 -3.82 5.14 21.08
C GLU A 285 -2.85 5.30 22.26
N SER A 286 -2.37 4.19 22.85
CA SER A 286 -1.40 4.20 23.95
C SER A 286 -0.05 4.81 23.54
N VAL A 287 0.42 4.52 22.32
CA VAL A 287 1.65 5.09 21.76
C VAL A 287 1.44 6.55 21.40
N ARG A 288 0.34 6.88 20.70
CA ARG A 288 0.00 8.26 20.36
C ARG A 288 -0.07 9.16 21.61
N ALA A 289 -0.78 8.72 22.65
CA ALA A 289 -0.93 9.47 23.89
C ALA A 289 0.41 9.68 24.61
N ALA A 290 1.28 8.66 24.63
CA ALA A 290 2.60 8.77 25.26
C ALA A 290 3.55 9.71 24.50
N ILE A 291 3.52 9.70 23.16
CA ILE A 291 4.27 10.66 22.35
C ILE A 291 3.74 12.09 22.60
N ALA A 292 2.41 12.25 22.67
CA ALA A 292 1.76 13.54 22.84
C ALA A 292 1.90 14.14 24.26
N ALA A 293 2.23 13.32 25.26
CA ALA A 293 2.43 13.77 26.63
C ALA A 293 3.57 14.79 26.73
N PRO A 294 3.51 15.75 27.66
CA PRO A 294 4.62 16.67 27.91
C PRO A 294 5.89 15.89 28.23
N GLN A 295 6.93 16.08 27.43
CA GLN A 295 8.22 15.45 27.65
C GLN A 295 9.00 16.29 28.66
N THR A 296 9.60 15.64 29.66
CA THR A 296 10.58 16.27 30.54
C THR A 296 11.95 16.20 29.86
N ASP A 297 12.74 17.26 29.97
CA ASP A 297 14.13 17.28 29.49
C ASP A 297 15.00 16.38 30.39
N GLY A 298 14.82 15.06 30.27
CA GLY A 298 15.49 14.04 31.06
C GLY A 298 16.81 13.54 30.46
N LEU A 299 17.26 14.13 29.34
CA LEU A 299 18.58 13.81 28.79
C LEU A 299 19.66 14.50 29.63
N SER A 300 20.52 13.71 30.26
CA SER A 300 21.74 14.19 30.92
C SER A 300 22.56 15.07 29.96
N GLU A 301 23.01 16.24 30.43
CA GLU A 301 23.75 17.21 29.59
C GLU A 301 25.08 16.67 29.02
N ASP A 302 25.62 15.58 29.59
CA ASP A 302 26.98 15.12 29.30
C ASP A 302 27.08 14.06 28.19
N VAL A 303 25.97 13.52 27.68
CA VAL A 303 26.02 12.46 26.64
C VAL A 303 25.15 12.85 25.44
N ARG A 304 25.79 13.22 24.32
CA ARG A 304 25.12 13.20 23.01
C ARG A 304 25.14 11.77 22.48
N PRO A 305 24.00 11.05 22.44
CA PRO A 305 23.95 9.77 21.75
C PRO A 305 24.06 10.00 20.24
N LEU A 306 25.29 9.98 19.73
CA LEU A 306 25.56 10.02 18.31
C LEU A 306 25.03 8.72 17.68
N ASN A 307 24.45 8.83 16.47
CA ASN A 307 23.97 7.72 15.64
C ASN A 307 22.66 7.00 16.04
N ARG A 308 21.71 7.71 16.66
CA ARG A 308 20.32 7.22 16.78
C ARG A 308 19.49 7.56 15.54
N LEU A 309 18.77 6.58 14.99
CA LEU A 309 17.93 6.74 13.82
C LEU A 309 16.50 6.27 14.12
N LEU A 310 15.56 7.20 14.10
CA LEU A 310 14.14 6.87 14.13
C LEU A 310 13.69 6.52 12.71
N VAL A 311 13.24 5.29 12.51
CA VAL A 311 12.64 4.84 11.26
C VAL A 311 11.13 4.98 11.38
N LEU A 312 10.55 5.99 10.71
CA LEU A 312 9.10 6.17 10.63
C LEU A 312 8.56 5.39 9.43
N VAL A 313 7.88 4.28 9.69
CA VAL A 313 7.23 3.48 8.66
C VAL A 313 5.81 3.99 8.46
N VAL A 314 5.47 4.34 7.21
CA VAL A 314 4.11 4.66 6.80
C VAL A 314 3.66 3.56 5.82
N ASP A 315 2.88 2.61 6.32
CA ASP A 315 2.22 1.58 5.51
C ASP A 315 0.87 2.07 4.98
N GLU A 316 0.48 1.57 3.81
CA GLU A 316 -0.59 2.13 2.98
C GLU A 316 -0.41 3.63 2.70
N ALA A 317 0.84 4.05 2.43
CA ALA A 317 1.21 5.46 2.24
C ALA A 317 0.49 6.16 1.07
N ARG A 318 -0.23 5.42 0.20
CA ARG A 318 -1.06 6.00 -0.87
C ARG A 318 -2.07 7.02 -0.36
N THR A 319 -2.54 6.86 0.88
CA THR A 319 -3.53 7.76 1.47
C THR A 319 -2.98 9.18 1.63
N LEU A 320 -1.66 9.35 1.65
CA LEU A 320 -1.02 10.67 1.68
C LEU A 320 -1.19 11.46 0.37
N PHE A 321 -1.52 10.80 -0.74
CA PHE A 321 -1.86 11.48 -2.00
C PHE A 321 -3.33 11.90 -2.07
N ASP A 322 -4.20 11.16 -1.36
CA ASP A 322 -5.62 11.45 -1.28
C ASP A 322 -5.90 12.64 -0.36
N LEU A 323 -5.11 12.77 0.72
CA LEU A 323 -5.17 13.89 1.65
C LEU A 323 -4.50 15.14 1.06
N LYS A 324 -5.19 16.28 1.09
CA LYS A 324 -4.70 17.56 0.57
C LYS A 324 -4.95 18.69 1.56
N ASP A 325 -4.05 19.67 1.60
CA ASP A 325 -4.26 20.90 2.37
C ASP A 325 -5.27 21.83 1.68
N ALA A 326 -5.58 22.96 2.33
CA ALA A 326 -6.44 24.01 1.79
C ALA A 326 -5.98 24.57 0.43
N HIS A 327 -4.74 24.35 0.03
CA HIS A 327 -4.17 24.79 -1.25
C HIS A 327 -4.11 23.66 -2.29
N GLY A 328 -4.66 22.49 -1.99
CA GLY A 328 -4.66 21.32 -2.87
C GLY A 328 -3.30 20.60 -2.97
N VAL A 329 -2.36 20.88 -2.07
CA VAL A 329 -1.06 20.18 -1.97
C VAL A 329 -1.27 18.88 -1.20
N ASP A 330 -0.84 17.77 -1.81
CA ASP A 330 -0.92 16.47 -1.16
C ASP A 330 -0.03 16.36 0.08
N PHE A 331 -0.47 15.55 1.04
CA PHE A 331 0.20 15.36 2.33
C PHE A 331 1.56 14.68 2.18
N PHE A 332 1.78 13.89 1.13
CA PHE A 332 3.09 13.32 0.84
C PHE A 332 4.14 14.42 0.60
N ARG A 333 3.80 15.48 -0.16
CA ARG A 333 4.68 16.63 -0.38
C ARG A 333 4.91 17.44 0.89
N LEU A 334 3.88 17.63 1.70
CA LEU A 334 4.01 18.32 3.00
C LEU A 334 4.92 17.53 3.94
N PHE A 335 4.73 16.21 4.00
CA PHE A 335 5.53 15.29 4.79
C PHE A 335 7.01 15.31 4.38
N ARG A 336 7.33 15.27 3.09
CA ARG A 336 8.73 15.37 2.60
C ARG A 336 9.41 16.65 3.08
N ARG A 337 8.70 17.79 3.03
CA ARG A 337 9.21 19.09 3.49
C ARG A 337 9.40 19.10 5.00
N ALA A 338 8.42 18.60 5.75
CA ALA A 338 8.47 18.53 7.20
C ALA A 338 9.61 17.62 7.68
N LEU A 339 9.82 16.48 7.01
CA LEU A 339 10.87 15.53 7.32
C LEU A 339 12.27 16.12 7.10
N THR A 340 12.47 16.87 6.02
CA THR A 340 13.72 17.60 5.78
C THR A 340 13.92 18.68 6.86
N ALA A 341 12.91 19.52 7.10
CA ALA A 341 12.99 20.59 8.11
C ALA A 341 13.22 20.06 9.54
N ALA A 342 12.64 18.92 9.90
CA ALA A 342 12.87 18.27 11.19
C ALA A 342 14.31 17.78 11.31
N ASN A 343 14.85 17.14 10.27
CA ASN A 343 16.24 16.68 10.29
C ASN A 343 17.25 17.84 10.31
N ASP A 344 16.98 18.94 9.61
CA ASP A 344 17.80 20.16 9.64
C ASP A 344 17.86 20.73 11.07
N GLU A 345 16.74 20.74 11.80
CA GLU A 345 16.72 21.15 13.21
C GLU A 345 17.47 20.17 14.11
N LEU A 346 17.27 18.86 13.94
CA LEU A 346 17.91 17.84 14.78
C LEU A 346 19.44 17.85 14.68
N GLU A 347 20.00 18.26 13.55
CA GLU A 347 21.45 18.37 13.32
C GLU A 347 22.11 19.39 14.24
N THR A 348 21.46 20.54 14.44
CA THR A 348 21.95 21.60 15.32
C THR A 348 21.53 21.38 16.77
N SER A 349 20.59 20.47 17.01
CA SER A 349 20.07 20.14 18.33
C SER A 349 21.04 19.28 19.16
N ARG A 350 20.88 19.31 20.49
CA ARG A 350 21.61 18.42 21.40
C ARG A 350 21.24 16.94 21.28
N TYR A 351 20.11 16.62 20.65
CA TYR A 351 19.55 15.27 20.63
C TYR A 351 20.37 14.29 19.75
N GLY A 352 21.12 14.81 18.76
CA GLY A 352 21.86 13.99 17.80
C GLY A 352 20.97 13.06 16.97
N GLY A 353 21.51 12.42 15.93
CA GLY A 353 20.77 11.44 15.13
C GLY A 353 19.78 12.05 14.13
N GLY A 354 18.70 11.34 13.81
CA GLY A 354 17.65 11.86 12.92
C GLY A 354 16.53 10.89 12.62
N ILE A 355 15.66 11.30 11.69
CA ILE A 355 14.43 10.59 11.31
C ILE A 355 14.51 10.21 9.83
N PHE A 356 14.27 8.95 9.52
CA PHE A 356 14.22 8.44 8.15
C PHE A 356 12.89 7.74 7.91
N ALA A 357 12.20 8.06 6.82
CA ALA A 357 10.90 7.48 6.54
C ALA A 357 10.99 6.26 5.60
N VAL A 358 10.14 5.27 5.84
CA VAL A 358 9.92 4.14 4.91
C VAL A 358 8.48 4.18 4.48
N LEU A 359 8.26 4.43 3.19
CA LEU A 359 6.92 4.50 2.61
C LEU A 359 6.58 3.16 1.98
N VAL A 360 5.53 2.53 2.48
CA VAL A 360 5.09 1.22 2.03
C VAL A 360 3.74 1.36 1.39
N ASP A 361 3.65 0.81 0.18
CA ASP A 361 2.40 0.73 -0.54
C ASP A 361 2.32 -0.59 -1.29
N THR A 362 1.10 -1.08 -1.45
CA THR A 362 0.77 -2.13 -2.41
C THR A 362 0.75 -1.61 -3.85
N ASN A 363 0.57 -0.30 -4.07
CA ASN A 363 0.73 0.33 -5.38
C ASN A 363 2.22 0.45 -5.63
N SER A 364 2.76 -0.44 -6.45
CA SER A 364 4.15 -0.34 -6.89
C SER A 364 4.39 0.81 -7.87
N LYS A 365 3.56 1.85 -7.85
CA LYS A 365 3.84 3.11 -8.53
C LYS A 365 5.02 3.76 -7.82
N VAL A 366 6.21 3.24 -8.11
CA VAL A 366 7.48 3.87 -7.80
C VAL A 366 7.42 5.33 -8.24
N HIS A 367 6.75 5.65 -9.36
CA HIS A 367 6.60 7.02 -9.82
C HIS A 367 5.86 7.96 -8.84
N ASP A 368 4.98 7.44 -7.98
CA ASP A 368 4.26 8.28 -7.03
C ASP A 368 5.19 8.72 -5.88
N PHE A 369 5.97 7.76 -5.35
CA PHE A 369 6.88 8.00 -4.23
C PHE A 369 8.32 8.33 -4.63
N ALA A 370 8.74 8.00 -5.83
CA ALA A 370 10.07 8.24 -6.36
C ALA A 370 10.02 8.54 -7.88
N PRO A 371 9.34 9.63 -8.28
CA PRO A 371 9.22 9.99 -9.69
C PRO A 371 10.58 10.24 -10.34
N PRO A 372 10.72 9.97 -11.65
CA PRO A 372 11.82 10.52 -12.44
C PRO A 372 11.95 12.02 -12.19
N GLN A 373 13.19 12.53 -12.16
CA GLN A 373 13.46 13.91 -11.75
C GLN A 373 12.67 14.95 -12.57
N GLU A 374 12.49 14.70 -13.87
CA GLU A 374 11.70 15.50 -14.80
C GLU A 374 10.21 15.60 -14.44
N ASN A 375 9.68 14.58 -13.76
CA ASN A 375 8.27 14.43 -13.42
C ASN A 375 7.98 14.76 -11.96
N ASP A 376 9.00 14.98 -11.10
CA ASP A 376 8.79 15.37 -9.70
C ASP A 376 8.18 16.79 -9.61
N PRO A 377 6.92 16.96 -9.14
CA PRO A 377 6.30 18.29 -9.03
C PRO A 377 7.03 19.22 -8.06
N SER A 378 7.90 18.68 -7.18
CA SER A 378 8.73 19.46 -6.26
C SER A 378 10.02 19.99 -6.91
N SER A 379 10.40 19.53 -8.11
CA SER A 379 11.63 19.98 -8.82
C SER A 379 11.48 21.32 -9.53
N ARG A 380 10.25 21.78 -9.80
CA ARG A 380 9.94 22.93 -10.69
C ARG A 380 10.41 24.32 -10.19
N LYS A 381 11.01 24.47 -9.00
CA LYS A 381 11.30 25.79 -8.40
C LYS A 381 12.75 26.07 -8.00
N THR A 382 13.74 25.27 -8.40
CA THR A 382 15.13 25.51 -7.98
C THR A 382 16.06 25.83 -9.14
N LYS A 383 15.87 27.00 -9.79
CA LYS A 383 16.89 27.55 -10.72
C LYS A 383 18.24 27.87 -10.03
N HIS A 384 18.30 27.83 -8.69
CA HIS A 384 19.50 28.13 -7.89
C HIS A 384 19.93 27.01 -6.91
N ARG A 385 19.22 25.88 -6.86
CA ARG A 385 19.57 24.71 -6.02
C ARG A 385 19.84 23.55 -6.98
N GLY A 386 21.04 22.96 -6.90
CA GLY A 386 21.43 21.83 -7.77
C GLY A 386 20.43 20.67 -7.72
N ALA A 387 20.44 19.82 -8.73
CA ALA A 387 19.62 18.60 -8.78
C ALA A 387 19.75 17.80 -7.47
N THR A 388 18.61 17.49 -6.84
CA THR A 388 18.56 16.61 -5.66
C THR A 388 18.18 15.19 -6.10
N ALA A 389 18.76 14.19 -5.47
CA ALA A 389 18.49 12.78 -5.74
C ALA A 389 17.44 12.20 -4.79
N LEU A 390 16.83 11.09 -5.22
CA LEU A 390 16.00 10.23 -4.39
C LEU A 390 16.78 8.97 -4.01
N PHE A 391 16.42 8.35 -2.89
CA PHE A 391 16.97 7.03 -2.56
C PHE A 391 16.35 5.97 -3.47
N PRO A 392 17.15 5.00 -3.98
CA PRO A 392 16.60 3.91 -4.77
C PRO A 392 15.49 3.17 -4.01
N PRO A 393 14.39 2.75 -4.67
CA PRO A 393 13.39 1.91 -4.03
C PRO A 393 13.99 0.58 -3.56
N PHE A 394 13.56 0.09 -2.40
CA PHE A 394 13.89 -1.27 -1.97
C PHE A 394 12.87 -2.25 -2.56
N VAL A 395 13.28 -3.03 -3.56
CA VAL A 395 12.43 -4.03 -4.22
C VAL A 395 12.48 -5.35 -3.45
N LEU A 396 11.36 -5.78 -2.89
CA LEU A 396 11.28 -7.00 -2.08
C LEU A 396 11.07 -8.24 -2.96
N THR A 397 12.14 -8.96 -3.32
CA THR A 397 12.06 -10.21 -4.11
C THR A 397 12.40 -11.48 -3.32
N HIS A 398 12.99 -11.33 -2.15
CA HIS A 398 13.65 -12.40 -1.39
C HIS A 398 12.69 -13.33 -0.61
N THR A 399 11.39 -13.08 -0.65
CA THR A 399 10.38 -13.80 0.15
C THR A 399 9.61 -14.84 -0.66
N MET A 400 9.89 -14.97 -1.96
CA MET A 400 9.34 -16.05 -2.77
C MET A 400 9.88 -17.40 -2.29
N ASP A 401 9.01 -18.40 -2.24
CA ASP A 401 9.32 -19.79 -1.84
C ASP A 401 9.92 -19.94 -0.45
N VAL A 402 9.79 -18.91 0.40
CA VAL A 402 10.32 -18.94 1.78
C VAL A 402 9.76 -20.10 2.62
N PHE A 403 8.58 -20.61 2.26
CA PHE A 403 7.92 -21.74 2.90
C PHE A 403 8.10 -23.08 2.18
N CYS A 404 8.80 -23.11 1.05
CA CYS A 404 9.24 -24.33 0.38
C CYS A 404 10.42 -24.94 1.15
N ARG A 405 10.15 -25.66 2.24
CA ARG A 405 11.14 -26.43 2.99
C ARG A 405 10.73 -27.89 3.07
N THR A 406 11.71 -28.79 2.97
CA THR A 406 11.51 -30.23 3.12
C THR A 406 10.98 -30.56 4.52
N PRO A 407 10.11 -31.58 4.68
CA PRO A 407 9.50 -31.97 5.97
C PRO A 407 10.46 -32.43 7.09
N GLN A 408 11.79 -32.24 6.98
CA GLN A 408 12.74 -32.70 7.99
C GLN A 408 13.01 -31.70 9.14
N SER A 409 12.37 -30.53 9.17
CA SER A 409 12.57 -29.56 10.27
C SER A 409 11.39 -29.43 11.24
N LEU A 410 10.42 -30.35 11.22
CA LEU A 410 9.21 -30.29 12.06
C LEU A 410 9.03 -31.48 13.02
N THR A 411 10.06 -32.28 13.28
CA THR A 411 10.06 -33.19 14.43
C THR A 411 10.97 -32.63 15.54
N PRO A 412 10.42 -32.20 16.69
CA PRO A 412 11.17 -32.33 17.93
C PRO A 412 11.20 -33.82 18.25
N ASP A 413 12.38 -34.44 18.20
CA ASP A 413 12.55 -35.84 18.65
C ASP A 413 12.22 -35.90 20.16
N PRO A 414 11.20 -36.65 20.60
CA PRO A 414 11.05 -37.02 21.99
C PRO A 414 11.77 -38.36 22.19
N ASP A 415 12.77 -38.38 23.06
CA ASP A 415 13.22 -39.56 23.80
C ASP A 415 13.29 -40.90 23.04
N THR A 416 14.47 -41.24 22.53
CA THR A 416 14.92 -42.63 22.61
C THR A 416 16.34 -42.70 23.15
N GLY A 417 16.41 -42.86 24.48
CA GLY A 417 17.59 -43.43 25.11
C GLY A 417 17.82 -44.84 24.58
N SER A 418 18.97 -45.06 23.95
CA SER A 418 19.61 -46.37 23.96
C SER A 418 21.12 -46.17 24.03
N ALA A 419 21.68 -46.65 25.13
CA ALA A 419 23.10 -46.67 25.39
C ALA A 419 23.79 -47.61 24.40
N SER A 420 24.93 -47.16 23.85
CA SER A 420 26.01 -48.09 23.52
C SER A 420 27.35 -47.44 23.83
N VAL A 421 28.10 -48.18 24.65
CA VAL A 421 29.42 -47.86 25.17
C VAL A 421 30.46 -48.10 24.07
N GLY A 422 31.37 -47.16 23.88
CA GLY A 422 32.53 -47.31 23.01
C GLY A 422 33.59 -46.25 23.31
N SER A 423 34.59 -46.64 24.10
CA SER A 423 35.77 -45.85 24.47
C SER A 423 36.63 -45.49 23.26
N HIS A 424 37.16 -44.25 23.19
CA HIS A 424 38.59 -43.98 23.03
C HIS A 424 38.89 -42.48 23.21
N ALA A 425 40.11 -42.21 23.70
CA ALA A 425 40.54 -40.99 24.33
C ALA A 425 41.22 -39.98 23.38
N GLY A 426 41.06 -38.68 23.69
CA GLY A 426 42.15 -37.69 23.66
C GLY A 426 42.31 -36.80 22.40
N THR A 427 41.66 -35.63 22.38
CA THR A 427 42.13 -34.41 21.66
C THR A 427 41.46 -33.14 22.25
N PRO A 428 42.11 -31.95 22.26
CA PRO A 428 41.65 -30.72 22.94
C PRO A 428 40.44 -30.05 22.24
N PRO A 429 39.76 -29.07 22.88
CA PRO A 429 38.51 -28.52 22.37
C PRO A 429 38.78 -27.53 21.23
N ASP A 430 38.59 -27.98 20.00
CA ASP A 430 38.38 -27.10 18.86
C ASP A 430 36.97 -26.49 18.92
N VAL A 431 36.95 -25.19 18.65
CA VAL A 431 35.78 -24.29 18.58
C VAL A 431 34.68 -24.92 17.72
N PRO A 432 33.42 -25.07 18.20
CA PRO A 432 32.34 -25.52 17.35
C PRO A 432 31.92 -24.39 16.40
N ASN A 433 32.44 -24.42 15.18
CA ASN A 433 31.76 -23.85 14.02
C ASN A 433 30.47 -24.64 13.81
N SER A 434 29.40 -24.29 14.53
CA SER A 434 28.06 -24.78 14.23
C SER A 434 27.45 -23.95 13.09
N GLU A 435 28.07 -24.01 11.91
CA GLU A 435 27.29 -23.80 10.69
C GLU A 435 26.50 -25.09 10.50
N SER A 436 25.20 -25.05 10.80
CA SER A 436 24.29 -26.10 10.42
C SER A 436 24.45 -26.35 8.91
N PRO A 437 24.53 -27.62 8.46
CA PRO A 437 24.68 -27.91 7.05
C PRO A 437 23.54 -27.23 6.27
N PRO A 438 23.82 -26.62 5.11
CA PRO A 438 22.79 -25.97 4.31
C PRO A 438 21.68 -26.99 4.05
N ALA A 439 20.45 -26.62 4.42
CA ALA A 439 19.27 -27.46 4.20
C ALA A 439 19.28 -27.93 2.73
N ALA A 440 19.09 -29.24 2.52
CA ALA A 440 19.07 -29.80 1.18
C ALA A 440 18.06 -29.01 0.31
N PRO A 441 18.42 -28.69 -0.95
CA PRO A 441 17.57 -27.88 -1.82
C PRO A 441 16.18 -28.51 -1.94
N PHE A 442 15.15 -27.68 -1.86
CA PHE A 442 13.77 -28.13 -1.96
C PHE A 442 13.52 -28.75 -3.35
N ASP A 443 13.19 -30.04 -3.38
CA ASP A 443 12.86 -30.73 -4.62
C ASP A 443 11.40 -30.44 -5.01
N TYR A 444 11.21 -29.39 -5.82
CA TYR A 444 9.91 -28.98 -6.33
C TYR A 444 9.19 -30.13 -7.04
N LYS A 445 9.92 -30.91 -7.87
CA LYS A 445 9.34 -31.98 -8.68
C LYS A 445 8.88 -33.13 -7.79
N ALA A 446 9.71 -33.60 -6.86
CA ALA A 446 9.32 -34.67 -5.95
C ALA A 446 8.13 -34.25 -5.08
N SER A 447 8.12 -33.00 -4.60
CA SER A 447 7.07 -32.48 -3.70
C SER A 447 5.68 -32.41 -4.33
N VAL A 448 5.59 -32.31 -5.66
CA VAL A 448 4.30 -32.26 -6.39
C VAL A 448 3.96 -33.53 -7.16
N THR A 449 4.90 -34.46 -7.30
CA THR A 449 4.68 -35.74 -8.00
C THR A 449 4.51 -36.93 -7.06
N ARG A 450 5.10 -36.88 -5.86
CA ARG A 450 5.04 -37.96 -4.85
C ARG A 450 4.08 -37.59 -3.71
N GLY A 451 3.69 -38.60 -2.92
CA GLY A 451 2.76 -38.42 -1.79
C GLY A 451 1.28 -38.47 -2.19
N ASP A 452 0.41 -38.38 -1.18
CA ASP A 452 -1.03 -38.28 -1.36
C ASP A 452 -1.46 -36.90 -1.90
N PRO A 453 -2.72 -36.72 -2.31
CA PRO A 453 -3.21 -35.45 -2.83
C PRO A 453 -3.10 -34.27 -1.85
N GLU A 454 -3.19 -34.50 -0.54
CA GLU A 454 -3.11 -33.45 0.48
C GLU A 454 -1.68 -32.95 0.64
N ALA A 455 -0.70 -33.85 0.67
CA ALA A 455 0.71 -33.52 0.71
C ALA A 455 1.14 -32.71 -0.52
N LYS A 456 0.67 -33.10 -1.72
CA LYS A 456 0.92 -32.36 -2.96
C LYS A 456 0.32 -30.97 -2.91
N TRP A 457 -0.91 -30.84 -2.42
CA TRP A 457 -1.58 -29.55 -2.27
C TRP A 457 -0.86 -28.65 -1.27
N ALA A 458 -0.49 -29.18 -0.10
CA ALA A 458 0.27 -28.47 0.92
C ALA A 458 1.62 -27.96 0.38
N ALA A 459 2.28 -28.74 -0.48
CA ALA A 459 3.48 -28.30 -1.19
C ALA A 459 3.18 -27.16 -2.17
N LEU A 460 2.16 -27.29 -3.02
CA LEU A 460 1.79 -26.27 -4.01
C LEU A 460 1.45 -24.91 -3.36
N ILE A 461 0.69 -24.90 -2.27
CA ILE A 461 0.31 -23.65 -1.56
C ILE A 461 1.45 -23.05 -0.74
N SER A 462 2.55 -23.78 -0.55
CA SER A 462 3.79 -23.28 0.07
C SER A 462 4.76 -22.65 -0.93
N MET A 463 4.50 -22.83 -2.24
CA MET A 463 5.23 -22.21 -3.33
C MET A 463 4.69 -20.80 -3.62
N GLY A 464 5.57 -19.97 -4.15
CA GLY A 464 5.33 -18.58 -4.47
C GLY A 464 5.31 -17.72 -3.21
N ARG A 465 4.27 -16.91 -3.08
CA ARG A 465 4.18 -15.94 -1.99
C ARG A 465 3.84 -16.61 -0.66
N PRO A 466 4.38 -16.08 0.46
CA PRO A 466 4.14 -16.62 1.80
C PRO A 466 2.65 -16.74 2.19
N LEU A 467 1.80 -15.81 1.73
CA LEU A 467 0.46 -15.62 2.28
C LEU A 467 -0.56 -16.71 1.89
N TRP A 468 -0.32 -17.51 0.85
CA TRP A 468 -1.33 -18.46 0.37
C TRP A 468 -1.63 -19.57 1.37
N LYS A 469 -0.58 -20.19 1.91
CA LYS A 469 -0.69 -21.27 2.89
C LYS A 469 -1.46 -20.85 4.15
N SER A 470 -1.45 -19.56 4.50
CA SER A 470 -2.13 -19.05 5.69
C SER A 470 -3.65 -18.92 5.58
N PHE A 471 -4.21 -18.86 4.38
CA PHE A 471 -5.67 -18.77 4.19
C PHE A 471 -6.39 -20.11 4.29
N VAL A 472 -5.63 -21.19 4.50
CA VAL A 472 -6.17 -22.54 4.51
C VAL A 472 -6.35 -22.99 5.96
N GLY A 473 -7.61 -23.08 6.39
CA GLY A 473 -7.94 -23.70 7.68
C GLY A 473 -7.54 -25.17 7.69
N LYS A 474 -6.87 -25.63 8.75
CA LYS A 474 -6.42 -27.03 8.90
C LYS A 474 -7.57 -28.05 8.84
N ASP A 475 -8.78 -27.62 9.15
CA ASP A 475 -9.97 -28.47 9.24
C ASP A 475 -10.85 -28.45 7.96
N ALA A 476 -10.46 -27.68 6.93
CA ALA A 476 -11.22 -27.61 5.68
C ALA A 476 -10.90 -28.81 4.77
N SER A 477 -11.91 -29.38 4.10
CA SER A 477 -11.70 -30.43 3.10
C SER A 477 -10.84 -29.93 1.93
N LEU A 478 -10.05 -30.80 1.33
CA LEU A 478 -9.14 -30.45 0.24
C LEU A 478 -9.82 -29.67 -0.90
N ASP A 479 -11.03 -30.06 -1.29
CA ASP A 479 -11.78 -29.38 -2.36
C ASP A 479 -12.25 -27.98 -1.95
N MET A 480 -12.65 -27.80 -0.69
CA MET A 480 -12.97 -26.48 -0.15
C MET A 480 -11.73 -25.58 -0.13
N GLN A 481 -10.57 -26.11 0.25
CA GLN A 481 -9.30 -25.36 0.23
C GLN A 481 -8.95 -24.89 -1.19
N LYS A 482 -9.05 -25.79 -2.18
CA LYS A 482 -8.82 -25.48 -3.60
C LYS A 482 -9.76 -24.37 -4.08
N GLY A 483 -11.07 -24.51 -3.81
CA GLY A 483 -12.06 -23.52 -4.21
C GLY A 483 -11.81 -22.15 -3.60
N LEU A 484 -11.50 -22.09 -2.29
CA LEU A 484 -11.22 -20.83 -1.59
C LEU A 484 -9.95 -20.14 -2.10
N ILE A 485 -8.85 -20.87 -2.27
CA ILE A 485 -7.60 -20.29 -2.77
C ILE A 485 -7.76 -19.81 -4.20
N SER A 486 -8.36 -20.60 -5.08
CA SER A 486 -8.57 -20.20 -6.48
C SER A 486 -9.48 -18.98 -6.57
N LYS A 487 -10.59 -18.92 -5.80
CA LYS A 487 -11.48 -17.76 -5.79
C LYS A 487 -10.77 -16.51 -5.25
N LEU A 488 -9.99 -16.64 -4.18
CA LEU A 488 -9.21 -15.54 -3.61
C LEU A 488 -8.16 -15.03 -4.61
N ALA A 489 -7.39 -15.93 -5.23
CA ALA A 489 -6.39 -15.59 -6.22
C ALA A 489 -7.00 -14.93 -7.46
N ALA A 490 -8.11 -15.48 -7.97
CA ALA A 490 -8.89 -14.90 -9.07
C ALA A 490 -9.38 -13.48 -8.73
N SER A 491 -9.95 -13.31 -7.54
CA SER A 491 -10.38 -11.99 -7.05
C SER A 491 -9.21 -11.01 -6.95
N LYS A 492 -8.03 -11.45 -6.46
CA LYS A 492 -6.83 -10.61 -6.43
C LYS A 492 -6.32 -10.20 -7.82
N LEU A 493 -6.47 -11.06 -8.84
CA LEU A 493 -6.22 -10.73 -10.25
C LEU A 493 -7.31 -9.82 -10.87
N LEU A 494 -8.39 -9.56 -10.14
CA LEU A 494 -9.48 -8.64 -10.49
C LEU A 494 -9.61 -7.51 -9.45
N GLN A 495 -8.51 -7.07 -8.83
CA GLN A 495 -8.51 -5.96 -7.86
C GLN A 495 -9.43 -6.18 -6.63
N GLY A 496 -9.64 -7.42 -6.21
CA GLY A 496 -10.54 -7.77 -5.11
C GLY A 496 -12.01 -7.91 -5.51
N GLN A 497 -12.35 -7.73 -6.79
CA GLN A 497 -13.72 -7.91 -7.27
C GLN A 497 -14.11 -9.40 -7.30
N PRO A 498 -15.41 -9.73 -7.15
CA PRO A 498 -15.90 -11.09 -7.22
C PRO A 498 -15.80 -11.63 -8.67
N PRO A 499 -15.10 -12.75 -8.92
CA PRO A 499 -14.84 -13.22 -10.27
C PRO A 499 -16.09 -13.75 -10.98
N ASP A 500 -17.12 -14.14 -10.22
CA ASP A 500 -18.40 -14.66 -10.68
C ASP A 500 -19.39 -13.61 -11.19
N LEU A 501 -19.09 -12.32 -11.03
CA LEU A 501 -19.94 -11.25 -11.55
C LEU A 501 -19.44 -10.71 -12.88
N GLU A 502 -20.34 -10.64 -13.86
CA GLU A 502 -20.03 -10.08 -15.19
C GLU A 502 -19.58 -8.61 -15.10
N SER A 503 -20.14 -7.83 -14.16
CA SER A 503 -19.78 -6.44 -13.91
C SER A 503 -18.34 -6.24 -13.43
N SER A 504 -17.70 -7.30 -12.92
CA SER A 504 -16.30 -7.27 -12.47
C SER A 504 -15.30 -7.27 -13.63
N TYR A 505 -15.72 -7.53 -14.88
CA TYR A 505 -14.88 -7.48 -16.07
C TYR A 505 -15.07 -6.14 -16.78
N ASN A 506 -14.33 -5.14 -16.34
CA ASN A 506 -14.44 -3.76 -16.80
C ASN A 506 -13.05 -3.10 -16.94
N GLU A 507 -13.00 -1.82 -17.31
CA GLU A 507 -11.73 -1.11 -17.55
C GLU A 507 -10.81 -1.05 -16.32
N SER A 508 -11.38 -0.97 -15.12
CA SER A 508 -10.60 -0.91 -13.88
C SER A 508 -9.84 -2.23 -13.64
N THR A 509 -10.50 -3.37 -13.88
CA THR A 509 -9.92 -4.71 -13.72
C THR A 509 -9.18 -5.20 -14.96
N MET A 510 -8.98 -4.32 -15.95
CA MET A 510 -8.46 -4.67 -17.29
C MET A 510 -9.22 -5.83 -17.94
N PHE A 511 -10.52 -5.93 -17.67
CA PHE A 511 -11.38 -7.01 -18.15
C PHE A 511 -10.83 -8.42 -17.81
N GLY A 512 -10.01 -8.56 -16.77
CA GLY A 512 -9.40 -9.84 -16.37
C GLY A 512 -8.15 -10.26 -17.16
N VAL A 513 -7.61 -9.43 -18.06
CA VAL A 513 -6.42 -9.78 -18.88
C VAL A 513 -5.17 -10.11 -18.04
N ALA A 514 -5.09 -9.65 -16.79
CA ALA A 514 -4.04 -10.07 -15.87
C ALA A 514 -3.92 -11.61 -15.76
N ALA A 515 -5.04 -12.34 -15.83
CA ALA A 515 -5.05 -13.80 -15.83
C ALA A 515 -4.34 -14.39 -17.07
N LEU A 516 -4.52 -13.80 -18.25
CA LEU A 516 -3.78 -14.19 -19.46
C LEU A 516 -2.28 -13.96 -19.27
N LEU A 517 -1.90 -12.76 -18.80
CA LEU A 517 -0.48 -12.42 -18.59
C LEU A 517 0.17 -13.41 -17.60
N CYS A 518 -0.56 -13.76 -16.53
CA CYS A 518 -0.12 -14.71 -15.53
C CYS A 518 0.12 -16.11 -16.11
N ARG A 519 -0.85 -16.67 -16.84
CA ARG A 519 -0.74 -18.04 -17.38
C ARG A 519 0.25 -18.16 -18.53
N LEU A 520 0.38 -17.11 -19.34
CA LEU A 520 1.25 -17.11 -20.52
C LEU A 520 2.69 -16.67 -20.20
N GLY A 521 2.94 -16.18 -18.98
CA GLY A 521 4.24 -15.64 -18.56
C GLY A 521 4.63 -14.39 -19.35
N LEU A 522 3.66 -13.57 -19.76
CA LEU A 522 3.89 -12.39 -20.57
C LEU A 522 4.26 -11.19 -19.69
N ARG A 523 5.11 -10.33 -20.24
CA ARG A 523 5.63 -9.16 -19.54
C ARG A 523 5.12 -7.88 -20.20
N PRO A 524 4.62 -6.91 -19.43
CA PRO A 524 4.43 -5.56 -19.95
C PRO A 524 5.75 -4.97 -20.43
N HIS A 525 5.67 -4.11 -21.43
CA HIS A 525 6.82 -3.31 -21.86
C HIS A 525 7.33 -2.45 -20.70
N SER A 526 8.64 -2.44 -20.49
CA SER A 526 9.24 -1.91 -19.25
C SER A 526 8.99 -0.43 -18.95
N SER A 527 8.86 0.41 -19.98
CA SER A 527 8.55 1.84 -19.84
C SER A 527 7.04 2.14 -19.91
N SER A 528 6.18 1.12 -20.01
CA SER A 528 4.73 1.31 -20.02
C SER A 528 4.20 1.50 -18.61
N ALA A 529 3.20 2.38 -18.44
CA ALA A 529 2.45 2.50 -17.18
C ALA A 529 1.80 1.17 -16.75
N LEU A 530 1.58 0.25 -17.70
CA LEU A 530 1.11 -1.10 -17.43
C LEU A 530 2.07 -1.88 -16.53
N SER A 531 3.40 -1.67 -16.66
CA SER A 531 4.41 -2.39 -15.85
C SER A 531 4.17 -2.18 -14.36
N SER A 532 3.99 -0.93 -13.92
CA SER A 532 3.65 -0.60 -12.54
C SER A 532 2.25 -1.07 -12.16
N ARG A 533 1.28 -0.91 -13.06
CA ARG A 533 -0.12 -1.26 -12.79
C ARG A 533 -0.29 -2.75 -12.50
N ILE A 534 0.39 -3.65 -13.22
CA ILE A 534 0.23 -5.08 -12.97
C ILE A 534 0.72 -5.51 -11.59
N VAL A 535 1.76 -4.87 -11.07
CA VAL A 535 2.29 -5.17 -9.73
C VAL A 535 1.37 -4.58 -8.67
N ALA A 536 0.89 -3.35 -8.90
CA ALA A 536 0.01 -2.64 -7.98
C ALA A 536 -1.36 -3.31 -7.77
N ASP A 537 -2.00 -3.64 -8.89
CA ASP A 537 -3.43 -3.93 -8.95
C ASP A 537 -3.71 -5.42 -9.22
N PHE A 538 -2.74 -6.13 -9.79
CA PHE A 538 -2.97 -7.43 -10.41
C PHE A 538 -1.94 -8.50 -9.99
N MET A 539 -1.30 -8.35 -8.83
CA MET A 539 -0.38 -9.36 -8.28
C MET A 539 0.86 -9.66 -9.15
N GLY A 540 1.19 -8.84 -10.14
CA GLY A 540 2.47 -8.94 -10.85
C GLY A 540 3.67 -8.79 -9.90
N VAL A 541 4.83 -9.29 -10.28
CA VAL A 541 6.08 -9.14 -9.51
C VAL A 541 6.93 -8.06 -10.12
N LEU A 542 7.40 -7.13 -9.28
CA LEU A 542 8.45 -6.19 -9.62
C LEU A 542 9.80 -6.85 -9.43
N ASN A 543 10.53 -7.04 -10.53
CA ASN A 543 11.86 -7.64 -10.52
C ASN A 543 12.97 -6.58 -10.43
N TYR A 544 12.76 -5.46 -11.10
CA TYR A 544 13.78 -4.42 -11.21
C TYR A 544 13.17 -3.06 -11.51
N VAL A 545 13.84 -2.00 -11.03
CA VAL A 545 13.56 -0.59 -11.31
C VAL A 545 14.86 0.05 -11.79
N THR A 546 14.83 0.82 -12.88
CA THR A 546 16.00 1.56 -13.36
C THR A 546 16.44 2.62 -12.34
N PHE A 547 17.71 3.02 -12.39
CA PHE A 547 18.24 4.03 -11.45
C PHE A 547 17.55 5.41 -11.59
N THR A 548 16.99 5.70 -12.76
CA THR A 548 16.18 6.90 -13.06
C THR A 548 14.73 6.77 -12.63
N ASN A 549 14.30 5.59 -12.16
CA ASN A 549 12.91 5.26 -11.82
C ASN A 549 11.91 5.49 -12.97
N ASP A 550 12.35 5.39 -14.23
CA ASP A 550 11.54 5.62 -15.43
C ASP A 550 11.08 4.32 -16.11
N SER A 551 11.67 3.18 -15.77
CA SER A 551 11.37 1.87 -16.37
C SER A 551 11.43 0.77 -15.32
N GLN A 552 10.55 -0.22 -15.47
CA GLN A 552 10.35 -1.30 -14.52
C GLN A 552 10.27 -2.64 -15.25
N ILE A 553 10.97 -3.65 -14.75
CA ILE A 553 10.84 -5.01 -15.26
C ILE A 553 9.88 -5.74 -14.35
N THR A 554 8.74 -6.15 -14.90
CA THR A 554 7.69 -6.85 -14.17
C THR A 554 7.31 -8.15 -14.87
N SER A 555 6.84 -9.13 -14.10
CA SER A 555 6.46 -10.45 -14.63
C SER A 555 5.51 -11.19 -13.70
N TYR A 556 4.97 -12.31 -14.18
CA TYR A 556 4.32 -13.32 -13.34
C TYR A 556 5.21 -14.56 -13.27
N PRO A 557 5.96 -14.78 -12.17
CA PRO A 557 6.68 -16.03 -11.99
C PRO A 557 5.70 -17.19 -11.77
N SER A 558 6.19 -18.41 -11.91
CA SER A 558 5.40 -19.62 -11.62
C SER A 558 4.96 -19.64 -10.15
N GLU A 559 3.69 -19.33 -9.92
CA GLU A 559 3.07 -19.24 -8.60
C GLU A 559 1.77 -20.05 -8.64
N PRO A 560 1.72 -21.26 -8.03
CA PRO A 560 0.60 -22.19 -8.23
C PRO A 560 -0.77 -21.60 -7.87
N ALA A 561 -0.87 -20.91 -6.73
CA ALA A 561 -2.13 -20.29 -6.29
C ALA A 561 -2.66 -19.26 -7.30
N LEU A 562 -1.79 -18.37 -7.82
CA LEU A 562 -2.18 -17.40 -8.85
C LEU A 562 -2.49 -18.09 -10.17
N ALA A 563 -1.73 -19.12 -10.56
CA ALA A 563 -1.99 -19.88 -11.77
C ALA A 563 -3.38 -20.58 -11.72
N PHE A 564 -3.75 -21.15 -10.57
CA PHE A 564 -5.08 -21.74 -10.37
C PHE A 564 -6.18 -20.67 -10.43
N GLY A 565 -6.02 -19.54 -9.74
CA GLY A 565 -6.97 -18.44 -9.82
C GLY A 565 -7.12 -17.89 -11.24
N ALA A 566 -6.01 -17.72 -11.96
CA ALA A 566 -6.00 -17.28 -13.36
C ALA A 566 -6.68 -18.30 -14.29
N ALA A 567 -6.51 -19.61 -14.04
CA ALA A 567 -7.19 -20.65 -14.79
C ALA A 567 -8.70 -20.63 -14.53
N SER A 568 -9.13 -20.49 -13.27
CA SER A 568 -10.55 -20.33 -12.94
C SER A 568 -11.19 -19.15 -13.67
N LEU A 569 -10.49 -18.02 -13.79
CA LEU A 569 -10.99 -16.84 -14.50
C LEU A 569 -11.30 -17.07 -15.98
N TRP A 570 -10.58 -17.95 -16.68
CA TRP A 570 -10.83 -18.21 -18.10
C TRP A 570 -12.22 -18.82 -18.34
N TYR A 571 -12.76 -19.53 -17.35
CA TYR A 571 -14.01 -20.30 -17.47
C TYR A 571 -15.11 -19.84 -16.50
N GLN A 572 -14.87 -18.75 -15.76
CA GLN A 572 -15.69 -18.38 -14.62
C GLN A 572 -17.14 -18.01 -14.98
N LEU A 573 -17.35 -17.41 -16.15
CA LEU A 573 -18.68 -17.07 -16.65
C LEU A 573 -19.13 -18.10 -17.67
N GLN A 574 -20.42 -18.45 -17.63
CA GLN A 574 -21.06 -19.32 -18.63
C GLN A 574 -20.94 -18.77 -20.06
N SER A 575 -20.71 -17.46 -20.21
CA SER A 575 -20.57 -16.76 -21.48
C SER A 575 -19.15 -16.81 -22.07
N ALA A 576 -18.30 -17.72 -21.61
CA ALA A 576 -16.93 -17.93 -22.10
C ALA A 576 -16.05 -16.68 -21.87
N THR A 577 -15.65 -16.48 -20.61
CA THR A 577 -14.91 -15.29 -20.14
C THR A 577 -13.68 -14.97 -20.99
N LEU A 578 -12.93 -16.01 -21.38
CA LEU A 578 -11.72 -15.88 -22.20
C LEU A 578 -12.01 -15.18 -23.54
N GLU A 579 -12.99 -15.65 -24.29
CA GLU A 579 -13.36 -15.16 -25.61
C GLU A 579 -14.04 -13.79 -25.54
N LYS A 580 -14.91 -13.59 -24.54
CA LYS A 580 -15.73 -12.39 -24.44
C LYS A 580 -14.97 -11.17 -23.92
N TYR A 581 -14.03 -11.36 -22.98
CA TYR A 581 -13.37 -10.25 -22.27
C TYR A 581 -11.86 -10.23 -22.43
N LEU A 582 -11.21 -11.37 -22.19
CA LEU A 582 -9.76 -11.42 -22.04
C LEU A 582 -9.05 -11.29 -23.39
N LEU A 583 -9.44 -12.09 -24.39
CA LEU A 583 -8.80 -12.05 -25.71
C LEU A 583 -8.99 -10.71 -26.44
N PRO A 584 -10.18 -10.09 -26.48
CA PRO A 584 -10.36 -8.79 -27.12
C PRO A 584 -9.48 -7.71 -26.49
N ARG A 585 -9.48 -7.64 -25.16
CA ARG A 585 -8.65 -6.66 -24.46
C ARG A 585 -7.15 -6.94 -24.61
N PHE A 586 -6.75 -8.21 -24.63
CA PHE A 586 -5.37 -8.58 -24.91
C PHE A 586 -4.95 -8.15 -26.32
N GLN A 587 -5.79 -8.37 -27.34
CA GLN A 587 -5.54 -7.92 -28.71
C GLN A 587 -5.33 -6.40 -28.78
N GLU A 588 -6.17 -5.61 -28.10
CA GLU A 588 -5.98 -4.15 -28.01
C GLU A 588 -4.61 -3.78 -27.42
N MET A 589 -4.20 -4.47 -26.35
CA MET A 589 -2.90 -4.24 -25.70
C MET A 589 -1.72 -4.59 -26.61
N LEU A 590 -1.85 -5.63 -27.46
CA LEU A 590 -0.84 -5.98 -28.47
C LEU A 590 -0.74 -4.89 -29.55
N MET A 591 -1.87 -4.40 -30.04
CA MET A 591 -1.90 -3.31 -31.02
C MET A 591 -1.27 -2.02 -30.49
N GLN A 592 -1.43 -1.77 -29.18
CA GLN A 592 -0.82 -0.65 -28.46
C GLN A 592 0.64 -0.91 -28.04
N ARG A 593 1.20 -2.09 -28.33
CA ARG A 593 2.57 -2.51 -27.95
C ARG A 593 2.83 -2.41 -26.44
N LEU A 594 1.82 -2.69 -25.62
CA LEU A 594 1.94 -2.62 -24.17
C LEU A 594 2.58 -3.86 -23.56
N VAL A 595 2.68 -4.96 -24.32
CA VAL A 595 3.14 -6.28 -23.86
C VAL A 595 4.24 -6.80 -24.78
N ASP A 596 5.31 -7.29 -24.19
CA ASP A 596 6.42 -7.95 -24.88
C ASP A 596 6.05 -9.41 -25.14
N ILE A 597 5.62 -9.71 -26.37
CA ILE A 597 5.14 -11.05 -26.74
C ILE A 597 6.14 -11.91 -27.52
N GLY A 598 7.23 -11.33 -28.01
CA GLY A 598 8.11 -12.05 -28.96
C GLY A 598 7.34 -12.43 -30.22
N ASP A 599 7.40 -13.70 -30.60
CA ASP A 599 6.63 -14.24 -31.74
C ASP A 599 5.18 -14.53 -31.33
N ILE A 600 4.22 -14.00 -32.10
CA ILE A 600 2.78 -14.23 -31.87
C ILE A 600 2.40 -15.72 -31.94
N GLY A 601 3.10 -16.51 -32.77
CA GLY A 601 2.92 -17.94 -32.88
C GLY A 601 3.22 -18.68 -31.57
N GLU A 602 4.21 -18.21 -30.80
CA GLU A 602 4.48 -18.77 -29.47
C GLU A 602 3.35 -18.48 -28.50
N VAL A 603 2.81 -17.26 -28.52
CA VAL A 603 1.69 -16.88 -27.65
C VAL A 603 0.45 -17.72 -27.95
N VAL A 604 0.11 -17.85 -29.24
CA VAL A 604 -1.03 -18.66 -29.68
C VAL A 604 -0.82 -20.13 -29.31
N ALA A 605 0.37 -20.68 -29.51
CA ALA A 605 0.70 -22.05 -29.12
C ALA A 605 0.55 -22.26 -27.61
N ARG A 606 1.02 -21.32 -26.77
CA ARG A 606 0.85 -21.38 -25.31
C ARG A 606 -0.63 -21.39 -24.91
N ILE A 607 -1.47 -20.59 -25.55
CA ILE A 607 -2.93 -20.58 -25.29
C ILE A 607 -3.52 -21.96 -25.61
N PHE A 608 -3.26 -22.51 -26.80
CA PHE A 608 -3.78 -23.83 -27.17
C PHE A 608 -3.31 -24.95 -26.23
N LEU A 609 -2.04 -24.95 -25.84
CA LEU A 609 -1.50 -25.94 -24.91
C LEU A 609 -2.15 -25.85 -23.53
N LEU A 610 -2.41 -24.63 -23.04
CA LEU A 610 -3.10 -24.44 -21.76
C LEU A 610 -4.57 -24.87 -21.83
N LEU A 611 -5.28 -24.55 -22.93
CA LEU A 611 -6.65 -25.01 -23.15
C LEU A 611 -6.73 -26.55 -23.20
N ALA A 612 -5.80 -27.19 -23.93
CA ALA A 612 -5.73 -28.64 -24.00
C ALA A 612 -5.41 -29.25 -22.62
N MET A 613 -4.49 -28.67 -21.87
CA MET A 613 -4.16 -29.10 -20.51
C MET A 613 -5.39 -29.00 -19.60
N ASP A 614 -6.10 -27.88 -19.61
CA ASP A 614 -7.29 -27.68 -18.77
C ASP A 614 -8.39 -28.70 -19.12
N ALA A 615 -8.63 -28.95 -20.41
CA ALA A 615 -9.61 -29.94 -20.87
C ALA A 615 -9.28 -31.38 -20.43
N THR A 616 -8.01 -31.68 -20.10
CA THR A 616 -7.60 -33.00 -19.58
C THR A 616 -7.69 -33.14 -18.06
N VAL A 617 -7.92 -32.03 -17.35
CA VAL A 617 -8.00 -31.98 -15.88
C VAL A 617 -9.46 -31.94 -15.38
N VAL A 618 -10.42 -31.62 -16.25
CA VAL A 618 -11.88 -31.61 -15.98
C VAL A 618 -12.45 -33.01 -15.86
#